data_AF-A0A2H3I6Z0-F1
#
_entry.id   AF-A0A2H3I6Z0-F1
#
_cell.length_a   1.000
_cell.length_b   1.000
_cell.length_c   1.000
_cell.angle_alpha   90.00
_cell.angle_beta   90.00
_cell.angle_gamma   90.00
#
_symmetry.space_group_name_H-M   'P 1'
#
loop_
_entity.id
_entity.type
_entity.pdbx_description
1 polymer ?
#
loop_
_entity_poly.entity_id
_entity_poly.type
_entity_poly.pdbx_seq_one_letter_code
_entity_poly.pdbx_strand_id
1 'polypeptide(L)'
;MHLHIQSAFFGADTSDPQLTLSKSDDNEGFRDMIEAREVLNRAFQTLSRFMTADKKLAPEGGPPDSDVTRRDVALMQADLRIELARYLHRLDEFETRVRDSLDQKSQRAVDIMRLHHKTFAVAVETYIDIEDMTCDIHIDRFKEIVLLSERIANSFDEQCDPNNRHSRPTLLLDMGILPPLLYVCLKCPCVDTRRRALDCLKEWPHREGPWDSNLVALMGRLTLQVEIEAEFKRLSTTTTTTTTTTKITSIRDITYIPAPSRIMCVNMSMDNDQKTAILKYTTKECGPGMPQLERRVLIDEAIW
;
A
#
# COMPACT_ATOMS: atom_id res chain seq x y z
N MET A 1 17.95 0.25 13.51
CA MET A 1 17.46 -0.98 12.84
C MET A 1 15.99 -1.15 13.20
N HIS A 2 15.08 -0.85 12.27
CA HIS A 2 13.63 -0.74 12.50
C HIS A 2 12.83 -1.92 11.88
N LEU A 3 13.48 -3.07 11.68
CA LEU A 3 12.88 -4.29 11.14
C LEU A 3 11.63 -4.75 11.92
N HIS A 4 11.59 -4.48 13.24
CA HIS A 4 10.43 -4.79 14.09
C HIS A 4 9.18 -3.96 13.76
N ILE A 5 9.33 -2.81 13.10
CA ILE A 5 8.21 -1.99 12.64
C ILE A 5 7.67 -2.60 11.33
N GLN A 6 8.58 -2.99 10.44
CA GLN A 6 8.23 -3.59 9.14
C GLN A 6 7.56 -4.96 9.27
N SER A 7 7.76 -5.69 10.38
CA SER A 7 7.09 -6.98 10.62
C SER A 7 5.58 -6.85 10.81
N ALA A 8 5.06 -5.65 11.13
CA ALA A 8 3.62 -5.40 11.23
C ALA A 8 2.87 -5.73 9.92
N PHE A 9 3.52 -5.54 8.76
CA PHE A 9 2.95 -5.89 7.46
C PHE A 9 2.78 -7.39 7.24
N PHE A 10 3.53 -8.22 7.97
CA PHE A 10 3.45 -9.68 7.92
C PHE A 10 2.59 -10.25 9.05
N GLY A 11 1.81 -9.41 9.73
CA GLY A 11 0.93 -9.85 10.81
C GLY A 11 1.66 -10.23 12.10
N ALA A 12 2.93 -9.82 12.25
CA ALA A 12 3.61 -9.93 13.54
C ALA A 12 3.00 -8.93 14.52
N ASP A 13 2.80 -9.36 15.77
CA ASP A 13 2.28 -8.52 16.83
C ASP A 13 3.33 -7.48 17.23
N THR A 14 3.19 -6.24 16.75
CA THR A 14 4.06 -5.11 17.12
C THR A 14 3.54 -4.37 18.35
N SER A 15 2.83 -5.09 19.23
CA SER A 15 2.42 -4.60 20.54
C SER A 15 3.64 -4.39 21.43
N ASP A 16 4.41 -3.33 21.16
CA ASP A 16 5.24 -2.74 22.20
C ASP A 16 4.36 -1.73 22.98
N PRO A 17 3.99 -2.04 24.23
CA PRO A 17 3.17 -1.18 25.08
C PRO A 17 3.91 0.08 25.57
N GLN A 18 5.20 0.25 25.28
CA GLN A 18 5.98 1.38 25.82
C GLN A 18 6.02 2.66 24.96
N LEU A 19 5.31 2.72 23.83
CA LEU A 19 5.20 3.96 23.04
C LEU A 19 3.86 4.63 23.29
N THR A 20 3.60 4.97 24.55
CA THR A 20 2.67 6.06 24.88
C THR A 20 3.15 7.32 24.16
N LEU A 21 2.23 8.02 23.49
CA LEU A 21 2.49 9.31 22.87
C LEU A 21 3.27 10.19 23.87
N SER A 22 4.55 10.45 23.59
CA SER A 22 5.18 11.62 24.18
C SER A 22 4.33 12.79 23.70
N LYS A 23 3.74 13.53 24.63
CA LYS A 23 3.23 14.88 24.39
C LYS A 23 4.42 15.75 24.00
N SER A 24 4.90 15.57 22.76
CA SER A 24 5.72 16.54 22.06
C SER A 24 4.92 17.83 22.05
N ASP A 25 5.57 18.96 22.33
CA ASP A 25 4.90 20.26 22.25
C ASP A 25 4.29 20.38 20.84
N ASP A 26 2.95 20.42 20.78
CA ASP A 26 2.17 20.22 19.55
C ASP A 26 2.35 21.38 18.55
N ASN A 27 3.04 22.45 18.96
CA ASN A 27 3.27 23.67 18.20
C ASN A 27 4.68 23.82 17.61
N GLU A 28 5.62 22.90 17.90
CA GLU A 28 6.97 23.01 17.34
C GLU A 28 7.14 22.15 16.08
N GLY A 29 7.54 22.78 14.97
CA GLY A 29 7.96 22.08 13.75
C GLY A 29 9.13 21.11 14.02
N PHE A 30 9.34 20.11 13.15
CA PHE A 30 10.41 19.11 13.37
C PHE A 30 11.77 19.77 13.49
N ARG A 31 12.62 19.37 14.43
CA ARG A 31 13.97 19.95 14.59
C ARG A 31 14.88 19.56 13.44
N ASP A 32 14.83 18.28 13.05
CA ASP A 32 15.61 17.69 11.98
C ASP A 32 14.85 16.56 11.26
N MET A 33 15.46 16.00 10.22
CA MET A 33 14.88 14.89 9.45
C MET A 33 14.77 13.59 10.25
N ILE A 34 15.59 13.41 11.28
CA ILE A 34 15.58 12.19 12.11
C ILE A 34 14.29 12.19 12.94
N GLU A 35 13.98 13.32 13.57
CA GLU A 35 12.73 13.51 14.30
C GLU A 35 11.50 13.33 13.40
N ALA A 36 11.51 13.95 12.20
CA ALA A 36 10.42 13.81 11.24
C ALA A 36 10.21 12.33 10.82
N ARG A 37 11.29 11.56 10.68
CA ARG A 37 11.23 10.13 10.37
C ARG A 37 10.70 9.31 11.54
N GLU A 38 11.15 9.58 12.75
CA GLU A 38 10.69 8.87 13.95
C GLU A 38 9.18 9.04 14.19
N VAL A 39 8.68 10.27 13.99
CA VAL A 39 7.24 10.56 14.12
C VAL A 39 6.44 9.82 13.04
N LEU A 40 6.94 9.76 11.80
CA LEU A 40 6.29 8.99 10.73
C LEU A 40 6.27 7.49 11.03
N ASN A 41 7.36 6.94 11.56
CA ASN A 41 7.44 5.53 11.96
C ASN A 41 6.43 5.21 13.06
N ARG A 42 6.20 6.13 14.01
CA ARG A 42 5.12 5.99 15.02
C ARG A 42 3.74 6.00 14.37
N ALA A 43 3.48 6.91 13.42
CA ALA A 43 2.22 6.95 12.69
C ALA A 43 1.96 5.64 11.93
N PHE A 44 3.01 5.03 11.35
CA PHE A 44 2.91 3.73 10.72
C PHE A 44 2.54 2.59 11.69
N GLN A 45 3.07 2.60 12.92
CA GLN A 45 2.67 1.64 13.95
C GLN A 45 1.19 1.80 14.33
N THR A 46 0.73 3.04 14.49
CA THR A 46 -0.69 3.32 14.77
C THR A 46 -1.58 2.86 13.62
N LEU A 47 -1.18 3.12 12.37
CA LEU A 47 -1.86 2.59 11.17
C LEU A 47 -1.93 1.06 11.17
N SER A 48 -0.84 0.40 11.56
CA SER A 48 -0.79 -1.07 11.61
C SER A 48 -1.73 -1.66 12.67
N ARG A 49 -1.82 -1.03 13.84
CA ARG A 49 -2.79 -1.41 14.88
C ARG A 49 -4.22 -1.21 14.39
N PHE A 50 -4.50 -0.09 13.74
CA PHE A 50 -5.78 0.20 13.12
C PHE A 50 -6.17 -0.85 12.07
N MET A 51 -5.29 -1.19 11.12
CA MET A 51 -5.53 -2.24 10.12
C MET A 51 -5.77 -3.61 10.77
N THR A 52 -5.11 -3.90 11.89
CA THR A 52 -5.31 -5.15 12.64
C THR A 52 -6.66 -5.18 13.35
N ALA A 53 -7.07 -4.06 13.93
CA ALA A 53 -8.37 -3.90 14.57
C ALA A 53 -9.52 -4.02 13.55
N ASP A 54 -9.37 -3.39 12.38
CA ASP A 54 -10.32 -3.48 11.27
C ASP A 54 -10.51 -4.93 10.79
N LYS A 55 -9.41 -5.69 10.61
CA LYS A 55 -9.48 -7.12 10.27
C LYS A 55 -10.16 -8.00 11.33
N LYS A 56 -10.17 -7.57 12.59
CA LYS A 56 -10.83 -8.28 13.71
C LYS A 56 -12.31 -7.90 13.85
N LEU A 57 -12.81 -6.92 13.10
CA LEU A 57 -14.23 -6.63 13.07
C LEU A 57 -14.97 -7.88 12.55
N ALA A 58 -15.85 -8.42 13.39
CA ALA A 58 -16.69 -9.54 12.99
C ALA A 58 -17.57 -9.10 11.80
N PRO A 59 -17.78 -9.96 10.79
CA PRO A 59 -18.89 -9.79 9.86
C PRO A 59 -20.19 -9.67 10.67
N GLU A 60 -21.15 -8.85 10.24
CA GLU A 60 -22.41 -8.67 10.98
C GLU A 60 -23.02 -10.05 11.33
N GLY A 61 -23.12 -10.35 12.64
CA GLY A 61 -23.61 -11.63 13.17
C GLY A 61 -22.54 -12.64 13.62
N GLY A 62 -21.25 -12.30 13.65
CA GLY A 62 -20.19 -13.14 14.23
C GLY A 62 -20.25 -13.26 15.75
N PRO A 63 -19.56 -14.25 16.36
CA PRO A 63 -19.61 -14.49 17.79
C PRO A 63 -19.11 -13.26 18.58
N PRO A 64 -19.67 -12.99 19.78
CA PRO A 64 -19.43 -11.78 20.59
C PRO A 64 -18.00 -11.67 21.18
N ASP A 65 -17.07 -12.53 20.76
CA ASP A 65 -15.74 -12.70 21.37
C ASP A 65 -14.65 -11.82 20.72
N SER A 66 -15.04 -10.87 19.86
CA SER A 66 -14.13 -9.82 19.39
C SER A 66 -14.20 -8.64 20.35
N ASP A 67 -13.13 -8.40 21.10
CA ASP A 67 -12.96 -7.23 21.97
C ASP A 67 -13.00 -5.88 21.22
N VAL A 68 -12.96 -5.89 19.88
CA VAL A 68 -12.87 -4.69 19.04
C VAL A 68 -14.22 -4.36 18.44
N THR A 69 -14.78 -3.21 18.79
CA THR A 69 -16.05 -2.73 18.22
C THR A 69 -15.84 -1.84 17.00
N ARG A 70 -16.86 -1.71 16.14
CA ARG A 70 -16.87 -0.75 15.02
C ARG A 70 -16.67 0.70 15.48
N ARG A 71 -17.12 1.03 16.70
CA ARG A 71 -16.91 2.33 17.33
C ARG A 71 -15.43 2.56 17.64
N ASP A 72 -14.73 1.55 18.16
CA ASP A 72 -13.31 1.65 18.49
C ASP A 72 -12.48 1.88 17.23
N VAL A 73 -12.76 1.14 16.15
CA VAL A 73 -12.08 1.32 14.86
C VAL A 73 -12.35 2.71 14.26
N ALA A 74 -13.58 3.22 14.38
CA ALA A 74 -13.91 4.58 13.94
C ALA A 74 -13.17 5.67 14.74
N LEU A 75 -13.02 5.49 16.06
CA LEU A 75 -12.23 6.40 16.91
C LEU A 75 -10.75 6.36 16.52
N MET A 76 -10.17 5.16 16.34
CA MET A 76 -8.79 5.02 15.87
C MET A 76 -8.56 5.71 14.52
N GLN A 77 -9.53 5.62 13.61
CA GLN A 77 -9.48 6.31 12.31
C GLN A 77 -9.47 7.83 12.47
N ALA A 78 -10.34 8.37 13.32
CA ALA A 78 -10.41 9.81 13.58
C ALA A 78 -9.10 10.33 14.19
N ASP A 79 -8.55 9.62 15.17
CA ASP A 79 -7.27 9.97 15.80
C ASP A 79 -6.12 9.94 14.78
N LEU A 80 -6.04 8.89 13.96
CA LEU A 80 -5.05 8.78 12.89
C LEU A 80 -5.13 9.91 11.86
N ARG A 81 -6.35 10.33 11.47
CA ARG A 81 -6.53 11.48 10.57
C ARG A 81 -5.94 12.76 11.17
N ILE A 82 -6.20 13.00 12.45
CA ILE A 82 -5.68 14.17 13.17
C ILE A 82 -4.16 14.11 13.25
N GLU A 83 -3.60 12.95 13.60
CA GLU A 83 -2.14 12.75 13.67
C GLU A 83 -1.46 12.96 12.32
N LEU A 84 -2.01 12.40 11.24
CA LEU A 84 -1.46 12.57 9.89
C LEU A 84 -1.59 14.01 9.39
N ALA A 85 -2.68 14.71 9.70
CA ALA A 85 -2.83 16.13 9.36
C ALA A 85 -1.78 16.98 10.08
N ARG A 86 -1.58 16.73 11.38
CA ARG A 86 -0.54 17.41 12.19
C ARG A 86 0.86 17.12 11.66
N TYR A 87 1.15 15.86 11.32
CA TYR A 87 2.43 15.46 10.74
C TYR A 87 2.73 16.23 9.45
N LEU A 88 1.76 16.31 8.54
CA LEU A 88 1.94 17.01 7.26
C LEU A 88 2.24 18.49 7.48
N HIS A 89 1.50 19.14 8.38
CA HIS A 89 1.73 20.55 8.69
C HIS A 89 3.16 20.79 9.22
N ARG A 90 3.63 19.97 10.17
CA ARG A 90 5.01 20.05 10.70
C ARG A 90 6.06 19.74 9.63
N LEU A 91 5.76 18.86 8.68
CA LEU A 91 6.65 18.54 7.56
C LEU A 91 6.73 19.72 6.58
N ASP A 92 5.61 20.35 6.24
CA ASP A 92 5.55 21.53 5.37
C ASP A 92 6.36 22.71 5.95
N GLU A 93 6.25 22.94 7.26
CA GLU A 93 7.05 23.96 7.97
C GLU A 93 8.54 23.63 7.94
N PHE A 94 8.90 22.37 8.20
CA PHE A 94 10.28 21.89 8.13
C PHE A 94 10.87 22.10 6.73
N GLU A 95 10.19 21.61 5.70
CA GLU A 95 10.59 21.74 4.29
C GLU A 95 10.78 23.20 3.88
N THR A 96 9.88 24.09 4.31
CA THR A 96 9.98 25.53 4.03
C THR A 96 11.24 26.13 4.64
N ARG A 97 11.60 25.72 5.87
CA ARG A 97 12.78 26.22 6.58
C ARG A 97 14.10 25.73 5.98
N VAL A 98 14.14 24.51 5.44
CA VAL A 98 15.38 23.89 4.92
C VAL A 98 15.49 23.94 3.40
N ARG A 99 14.51 24.51 2.68
CA ARG A 99 14.40 24.51 1.21
C ARG A 99 15.71 24.79 0.48
N ASP A 100 16.42 25.84 0.87
CA ASP A 100 17.62 26.31 0.16
C ASP A 100 18.91 25.57 0.57
N SER A 101 18.83 24.66 1.55
CA SER A 101 19.98 23.94 2.11
C SER A 101 19.93 22.42 1.92
N LEU A 102 18.88 21.90 1.29
CA LEU A 102 18.75 20.47 1.02
C LEU A 102 19.67 20.03 -0.13
N ASP A 103 20.61 19.13 0.19
CA ASP A 103 21.24 18.32 -0.84
C ASP A 103 20.26 17.28 -1.41
N GLN A 104 20.64 16.63 -2.51
CA GLN A 104 19.80 15.63 -3.17
C GLN A 104 19.44 14.45 -2.25
N LYS A 105 20.33 14.07 -1.33
CA LYS A 105 20.09 12.96 -0.40
C LYS A 105 19.03 13.33 0.64
N SER A 106 19.12 14.53 1.18
CA SER A 106 18.15 15.11 2.12
C SER A 106 16.79 15.31 1.43
N GLN A 107 16.78 15.79 0.19
CA GLN A 107 15.55 15.89 -0.61
C GLN A 107 14.89 14.51 -0.82
N ARG A 108 15.66 13.48 -1.17
CA ARG A 108 15.15 12.10 -1.26
C ARG A 108 14.52 11.63 0.05
N ALA A 109 15.13 11.94 1.20
CA ALA A 109 14.59 11.56 2.50
C ALA A 109 13.23 12.24 2.77
N VAL A 110 13.11 13.52 2.44
CA VAL A 110 11.86 14.29 2.52
C VAL A 110 10.80 13.71 1.59
N ASP A 111 11.15 13.42 0.34
CA ASP A 111 10.25 12.84 -0.65
C ASP A 111 9.71 11.47 -0.19
N ILE A 112 10.56 10.62 0.41
CA ILE A 112 10.15 9.34 1.01
C ILE A 112 9.18 9.57 2.17
N MET A 113 9.45 10.55 3.06
CA MET A 113 8.54 10.87 4.17
C MET A 113 7.17 11.31 3.67
N ARG A 114 7.14 12.16 2.64
CA ARG A 114 5.90 12.63 1.99
C ARG A 114 5.17 11.50 1.25
N LEU A 115 5.90 10.58 0.63
CA LEU A 115 5.33 9.40 -0.01
C LEU A 115 4.57 8.53 1.00
N HIS A 116 5.23 8.14 2.08
CA HIS A 116 4.61 7.33 3.13
C HIS A 116 3.44 8.03 3.79
N HIS A 117 3.55 9.34 4.09
CA HIS A 117 2.41 10.11 4.60
C HIS A 117 1.20 10.05 3.66
N LYS A 118 1.39 10.31 2.35
CA LYS A 118 0.31 10.22 1.36
C LYS A 118 -0.31 8.82 1.31
N THR A 119 0.52 7.78 1.34
CA THR A 119 0.06 6.39 1.38
C THR A 119 -0.77 6.11 2.64
N PHE A 120 -0.31 6.52 3.82
CA PHE A 120 -1.02 6.31 5.08
C PHE A 120 -2.34 7.08 5.10
N ALA A 121 -2.36 8.31 4.60
CA ALA A 121 -3.57 9.11 4.49
C ALA A 121 -4.63 8.43 3.61
N VAL A 122 -4.25 7.84 2.47
CA VAL A 122 -5.19 7.08 1.63
C VAL A 122 -5.60 5.76 2.32
N ALA A 123 -4.65 5.06 2.96
CA ALA A 123 -4.95 3.83 3.68
C ALA A 123 -6.01 4.05 4.77
N VAL A 124 -5.84 5.04 5.65
CA VAL A 124 -6.78 5.34 6.73
C VAL A 124 -8.22 5.55 6.21
N GLU A 125 -8.39 6.20 5.07
CA GLU A 125 -9.72 6.42 4.47
C GLU A 125 -10.32 5.13 3.90
N THR A 126 -9.51 4.33 3.20
CA THR A 126 -10.01 3.17 2.43
C THR A 126 -10.27 1.90 3.25
N TYR A 127 -9.64 1.70 4.40
CA TYR A 127 -9.72 0.42 5.13
C TYR A 127 -11.08 0.16 5.80
N ILE A 128 -11.78 1.19 6.32
CA ILE A 128 -13.12 1.00 6.94
C ILE A 128 -14.21 0.76 5.90
N ASP A 129 -13.91 0.97 4.62
CA ASP A 129 -14.94 0.96 3.60
C ASP A 129 -15.35 -0.46 3.21
N ILE A 130 -16.39 -0.96 3.87
CA ILE A 130 -17.08 -2.22 3.57
C ILE A 130 -17.50 -2.28 2.09
N GLU A 131 -17.83 -1.13 1.50
CA GLU A 131 -18.29 -1.02 0.12
C GLU A 131 -17.14 -0.82 -0.87
N ASP A 132 -15.90 -0.61 -0.41
CA ASP A 132 -14.71 -0.36 -1.25
C ASP A 132 -15.00 0.68 -2.34
N MET A 133 -15.77 1.72 -2.02
CA MET A 133 -16.10 2.82 -2.93
C MET A 133 -15.14 4.01 -2.72
N THR A 134 -14.49 4.06 -1.56
CA THR A 134 -13.58 5.13 -1.14
C THR A 134 -12.26 5.07 -1.92
N CYS A 135 -11.90 3.91 -2.48
CA CYS A 135 -10.80 3.84 -3.42
C CYS A 135 -11.05 4.67 -4.69
N ASP A 136 -12.31 4.84 -5.11
CA ASP A 136 -12.70 5.55 -6.34
C ASP A 136 -12.48 7.05 -6.21
N ILE A 137 -12.77 7.61 -5.03
CA ILE A 137 -12.55 9.05 -4.76
C ILE A 137 -11.07 9.40 -4.66
N HIS A 138 -10.19 8.41 -4.50
CA HIS A 138 -8.76 8.61 -4.28
C HIS A 138 -7.88 8.27 -5.49
N ILE A 139 -8.45 8.04 -6.67
CA ILE A 139 -7.70 7.72 -7.91
C ILE A 139 -6.55 8.71 -8.14
N ASP A 140 -6.77 10.01 -7.99
CA ASP A 140 -5.71 11.01 -8.21
C ASP A 140 -4.61 10.94 -7.14
N ARG A 141 -4.96 10.62 -5.88
CA ARG A 141 -3.95 10.39 -4.83
C ARG A 141 -3.12 9.14 -5.11
N PHE A 142 -3.71 8.07 -5.65
CA PHE A 142 -2.94 6.91 -6.12
C PHE A 142 -1.96 7.28 -7.23
N LYS A 143 -2.37 8.09 -8.21
CA LYS A 143 -1.47 8.59 -9.26
C LYS A 143 -0.32 9.42 -8.69
N GLU A 144 -0.60 10.28 -7.71
CA GLU A 144 0.43 11.07 -7.02
C GLU A 144 1.45 10.19 -6.29
N ILE A 145 0.99 9.12 -5.63
CA ILE A 145 1.87 8.13 -4.99
C ILE A 145 2.82 7.52 -6.02
N VAL A 146 2.29 7.03 -7.15
CA VAL A 146 3.10 6.46 -8.25
C VAL A 146 4.09 7.48 -8.80
N LEU A 147 3.64 8.70 -9.11
CA LEU A 147 4.50 9.77 -9.63
C LEU A 147 5.63 10.12 -8.67
N LEU A 148 5.36 10.16 -7.37
CA LEU A 148 6.38 10.43 -6.36
C LEU A 148 7.35 9.25 -6.21
N SER A 149 6.87 8.01 -6.26
CA SER A 149 7.72 6.82 -6.28
C SER A 149 8.65 6.77 -7.50
N GLU A 150 8.14 7.07 -8.70
CA GLU A 150 8.94 7.16 -9.94
C GLU A 150 10.04 8.23 -9.80
N ARG A 151 9.70 9.42 -9.27
CA ARG A 151 10.70 10.48 -9.00
C ARG A 151 11.77 10.03 -8.02
N ILE A 152 11.39 9.38 -6.92
CA ILE A 152 12.34 8.84 -5.94
C ILE A 152 13.23 7.78 -6.60
N ALA A 153 12.68 6.82 -7.34
CA ALA A 153 13.45 5.78 -8.03
C ALA A 153 14.46 6.37 -9.04
N ASN A 154 14.06 7.40 -9.77
CA ASN A 154 14.92 8.09 -10.74
C ASN A 154 16.00 8.94 -10.09
N SER A 155 15.76 9.47 -8.90
CA SER A 155 16.78 10.22 -8.14
C SER A 155 17.94 9.34 -7.63
N PHE A 156 17.85 8.02 -7.74
CA PHE A 156 18.95 7.08 -7.47
C PHE A 156 19.73 6.65 -8.72
N ASP A 157 19.36 7.16 -9.91
CA ASP A 157 20.09 6.87 -11.15
C ASP A 157 21.45 7.60 -11.18
N GLU A 158 22.47 6.97 -11.76
CA GLU A 158 23.87 7.47 -11.79
C GLU A 158 23.97 8.79 -12.55
N GLN A 159 23.09 9.00 -13.53
CA GLN A 159 23.00 10.26 -14.29
C GLN A 159 22.49 11.43 -13.43
N CYS A 160 21.75 11.13 -12.36
CA CYS A 160 21.17 12.14 -11.48
C CYS A 160 22.07 12.50 -10.29
N ASP A 161 23.07 11.69 -9.94
CA ASP A 161 24.01 11.97 -8.85
C ASP A 161 25.44 11.53 -9.24
N PRO A 162 26.24 12.41 -9.88
CA PRO A 162 27.60 12.07 -10.34
C PRO A 162 28.58 11.75 -9.21
N ASN A 163 28.21 12.02 -7.94
CA ASN A 163 29.01 11.68 -6.77
C ASN A 163 28.64 10.30 -6.19
N ASN A 164 27.53 9.70 -6.62
CA ASN A 164 27.11 8.37 -6.21
C ASN A 164 27.54 7.33 -7.25
N ARG A 165 28.68 6.67 -7.00
CA ARG A 165 29.25 5.62 -7.86
C ARG A 165 28.47 4.29 -7.85
N HIS A 166 27.33 4.25 -7.17
CA HIS A 166 26.47 3.08 -7.11
C HIS A 166 25.09 3.46 -7.67
N SER A 167 24.83 3.05 -8.91
CA SER A 167 23.49 2.85 -9.45
C SER A 167 22.58 2.26 -8.38
N ARG A 168 21.36 2.81 -8.21
CA ARG A 168 20.18 2.18 -7.58
C ARG A 168 20.51 1.06 -6.56
N PRO A 169 20.54 1.34 -5.24
CA PRO A 169 20.96 0.35 -4.25
C PRO A 169 20.06 -0.89 -4.28
N THR A 170 20.66 -2.07 -4.09
CA THR A 170 19.94 -3.36 -4.09
C THR A 170 19.34 -3.71 -2.73
N LEU A 171 19.76 -3.02 -1.66
CA LEU A 171 19.25 -3.19 -0.30
C LEU A 171 19.10 -1.83 0.40
N LEU A 172 17.92 -1.59 0.95
CA LEU A 172 17.59 -0.49 1.85
C LEU A 172 17.16 -1.06 3.20
N LEU A 173 17.61 -0.44 4.28
CA LEU A 173 17.30 -0.89 5.64
C LEU A 173 15.97 -0.34 6.17
N ASP A 174 15.50 0.77 5.59
CA ASP A 174 14.25 1.45 5.93
C ASP A 174 13.21 1.24 4.81
N MET A 175 11.95 1.61 5.09
CA MET A 175 10.90 1.58 4.06
C MET A 175 11.16 2.67 3.01
N GLY A 176 11.18 2.28 1.74
CA GLY A 176 11.29 3.16 0.59
C GLY A 176 9.98 3.18 -0.20
N ILE A 177 10.04 2.83 -1.49
CA ILE A 177 8.92 2.89 -2.42
C ILE A 177 8.12 1.58 -2.49
N LEU A 178 8.64 0.45 -2.00
CA LEU A 178 7.97 -0.85 -2.18
C LEU A 178 6.59 -0.94 -1.49
N PRO A 179 6.42 -0.60 -0.19
CA PRO A 179 5.10 -0.67 0.45
C PRO A 179 4.06 0.28 -0.18
N PRO A 180 4.38 1.56 -0.48
CA PRO A 180 3.49 2.45 -1.22
C PRO A 180 3.04 1.90 -2.59
N LEU A 181 3.97 1.39 -3.39
CA LEU A 181 3.66 0.84 -4.71
C LEU A 181 2.85 -0.45 -4.63
N LEU A 182 3.13 -1.33 -3.66
CA LEU A 182 2.30 -2.50 -3.40
C LEU A 182 0.87 -2.08 -3.06
N TYR A 183 0.70 -1.11 -2.18
CA TYR A 183 -0.62 -0.62 -1.80
C TYR A 183 -1.42 -0.08 -3.00
N VAL A 184 -0.78 0.66 -3.91
CA VAL A 184 -1.39 1.07 -5.19
C VAL A 184 -1.81 -0.15 -6.01
N CYS A 185 -0.91 -1.14 -6.18
CA CYS A 185 -1.17 -2.36 -6.96
C CYS A 185 -2.35 -3.18 -6.42
N LEU A 186 -2.60 -3.13 -5.12
CA LEU A 186 -3.67 -3.89 -4.47
C LEU A 186 -5.01 -3.14 -4.41
N LYS A 187 -5.00 -1.80 -4.34
CA LYS A 187 -6.21 -1.03 -4.02
C LYS A 187 -6.70 -0.09 -5.13
N CYS A 188 -5.81 0.41 -6.00
CA CYS A 188 -6.21 1.46 -6.96
C CYS A 188 -7.24 0.95 -7.99
N PRO A 189 -8.40 1.58 -8.20
CA PRO A 189 -9.37 1.11 -9.20
C PRO A 189 -8.89 1.23 -10.65
N CYS A 190 -7.96 2.16 -10.91
CA CYS A 190 -7.45 2.46 -12.24
C CYS A 190 -6.36 1.46 -12.66
N VAL A 191 -6.65 0.65 -13.68
CA VAL A 191 -5.75 -0.39 -14.18
C VAL A 191 -4.43 0.21 -14.67
N ASP A 192 -4.47 1.34 -15.36
CA ASP A 192 -3.25 1.97 -15.88
C ASP A 192 -2.35 2.53 -14.77
N THR A 193 -2.95 3.02 -13.67
CA THR A 193 -2.17 3.45 -12.50
C THR A 193 -1.49 2.26 -11.83
N ARG A 194 -2.17 1.10 -11.74
CA ARG A 194 -1.54 -0.14 -11.25
C ARG A 194 -0.43 -0.64 -12.16
N ARG A 195 -0.61 -0.58 -13.49
CA ARG A 195 0.44 -0.95 -14.45
C ARG A 195 1.69 -0.10 -14.27
N ARG A 196 1.54 1.22 -14.17
CA ARG A 196 2.67 2.12 -13.89
C ARG A 196 3.38 1.81 -12.57
N ALA A 197 2.62 1.49 -11.52
CA ALA A 197 3.21 1.08 -10.25
C ALA A 197 4.04 -0.22 -10.40
N LEU A 198 3.53 -1.19 -11.17
CA LEU A 198 4.24 -2.43 -11.49
C LEU A 198 5.50 -2.20 -12.33
N ASP A 199 5.43 -1.30 -13.30
CA ASP A 199 6.59 -0.93 -14.13
C ASP A 199 7.68 -0.28 -13.26
N CYS A 200 7.31 0.65 -12.38
CA CYS A 200 8.23 1.26 -11.43
C CYS A 200 8.90 0.22 -10.50
N LEU A 201 8.16 -0.80 -10.06
CA LEU A 201 8.70 -1.91 -9.27
C LEU A 201 9.70 -2.76 -10.08
N LYS A 202 9.42 -2.99 -11.37
CA LYS A 202 10.28 -3.77 -12.27
C LYS A 202 11.58 -3.04 -12.62
N GLU A 203 11.53 -1.73 -12.78
CA GLU A 203 12.69 -0.91 -13.19
C GLU A 203 13.78 -0.84 -12.12
N TRP A 204 13.43 -0.99 -10.85
CA TRP A 204 14.40 -0.99 -9.75
C TRP A 204 14.28 -2.26 -8.90
N PRO A 205 14.91 -3.38 -9.32
CA PRO A 205 14.94 -4.59 -8.51
C PRO A 205 15.83 -4.40 -7.27
N HIS A 206 15.22 -4.36 -6.09
CA HIS A 206 15.90 -4.22 -4.81
C HIS A 206 15.10 -4.83 -3.65
N ARG A 207 15.67 -4.75 -2.45
CA ARG A 207 15.04 -5.11 -1.18
C ARG A 207 14.93 -3.93 -0.23
N GLU A 208 13.83 -3.84 0.50
CA GLU A 208 13.62 -2.89 1.59
C GLU A 208 13.32 -3.67 2.87
N GLY A 209 14.33 -3.91 3.71
CA GLY A 209 14.21 -4.83 4.84
C GLY A 209 13.67 -6.22 4.40
N PRO A 210 12.48 -6.66 4.87
CA PRO A 210 11.88 -7.94 4.48
C PRO A 210 11.22 -7.92 3.09
N TRP A 211 11.04 -6.76 2.47
CA TRP A 211 10.34 -6.62 1.19
C TRP A 211 11.28 -6.91 0.03
N ASP A 212 10.82 -7.74 -0.89
CA ASP A 212 11.51 -8.04 -2.14
C ASP A 212 10.69 -7.49 -3.31
N SER A 213 11.28 -6.59 -4.10
CA SER A 213 10.62 -5.94 -5.24
C SER A 213 10.00 -6.91 -6.24
N ASN A 214 10.67 -8.04 -6.54
CA ASN A 214 10.15 -9.02 -7.50
C ASN A 214 8.92 -9.73 -6.94
N LEU A 215 8.96 -10.08 -5.65
CA LEU A 215 7.83 -10.69 -4.96
C LEU A 215 6.65 -9.72 -4.84
N VAL A 216 6.92 -8.46 -4.48
CA VAL A 216 5.91 -7.39 -4.43
C VAL A 216 5.26 -7.18 -5.81
N ALA A 217 6.07 -7.11 -6.87
CA ALA A 217 5.58 -6.95 -8.23
C ALA A 217 4.77 -8.17 -8.68
N LEU A 218 5.19 -9.39 -8.32
CA LEU A 218 4.46 -10.62 -8.62
C LEU A 218 3.08 -10.61 -7.95
N MET A 219 3.01 -10.27 -6.66
CA MET A 219 1.76 -10.16 -5.93
C MET A 219 0.81 -9.16 -6.61
N GLY A 220 1.29 -7.96 -6.89
CA GLY A 220 0.50 -6.92 -7.55
C GLY A 220 0.00 -7.33 -8.94
N ARG A 221 0.84 -8.00 -9.74
CA ARG A 221 0.45 -8.54 -11.06
C ARG A 221 -0.67 -9.56 -10.93
N LEU A 222 -0.51 -10.55 -10.06
CA LEU A 222 -1.48 -11.63 -9.90
C LEU A 222 -2.82 -11.12 -9.36
N THR A 223 -2.79 -10.19 -8.40
CA THR A 223 -4.00 -9.51 -7.91
C THR A 223 -4.73 -8.81 -9.05
N LEU A 224 -4.03 -7.96 -9.81
CA LEU A 224 -4.64 -7.23 -10.92
C LEU A 224 -5.21 -8.19 -11.99
N GLN A 225 -4.49 -9.26 -12.30
CA GLN A 225 -4.95 -10.25 -13.28
C GLN A 225 -6.24 -10.94 -12.83
N VAL A 226 -6.31 -11.39 -11.58
CA VAL A 226 -7.52 -12.03 -11.02
C VAL A 226 -8.71 -11.08 -11.08
N GLU A 227 -8.53 -9.81 -10.70
CA GLU A 227 -9.61 -8.82 -10.70
C GLU A 227 -10.10 -8.48 -12.12
N ILE A 228 -9.18 -8.36 -13.08
CA ILE A 228 -9.52 -8.16 -14.49
C ILE A 228 -10.32 -9.35 -15.04
N GLU A 229 -9.89 -10.59 -14.75
CA GLU A 229 -10.59 -11.80 -15.19
C GLU A 229 -11.98 -11.91 -14.56
N ALA A 230 -12.11 -11.54 -13.28
CA ALA A 230 -13.40 -11.48 -12.59
C ALA A 230 -14.33 -10.46 -13.26
N GLU A 231 -13.84 -9.26 -13.56
CA GLU A 231 -14.62 -8.22 -14.25
C GLU A 231 -15.06 -8.66 -15.65
N PHE A 232 -14.14 -9.22 -16.43
CA PHE A 232 -14.44 -9.73 -17.76
C PHE A 232 -15.56 -10.78 -17.72
N LYS A 233 -15.49 -11.71 -16.75
CA LYS A 233 -16.51 -12.73 -16.54
C LYS A 233 -17.87 -12.12 -16.21
N ARG A 234 -17.94 -11.12 -15.32
CA ARG A 234 -19.20 -10.45 -14.95
C ARG A 234 -19.85 -9.74 -16.15
N LEU A 235 -19.08 -9.02 -16.95
CA LEU A 235 -19.60 -8.34 -18.14
C LEU A 235 -20.09 -9.31 -19.21
N SER A 236 -19.40 -10.45 -19.34
CA SER A 236 -19.77 -11.51 -20.28
C SER A 236 -21.10 -12.18 -19.91
N THR A 237 -21.43 -12.30 -18.62
CA THR A 237 -22.72 -12.87 -18.18
C THR A 237 -23.88 -11.88 -18.28
N THR A 238 -23.66 -10.59 -18.00
CA THR A 238 -24.70 -9.54 -18.04
C THR A 238 -25.21 -9.23 -19.46
N THR A 239 -24.37 -9.40 -20.48
CA THR A 239 -24.71 -9.10 -21.90
C THR A 239 -25.85 -9.97 -22.45
N THR A 240 -26.22 -11.08 -21.77
CA THR A 240 -27.31 -11.96 -22.20
C THR A 240 -28.71 -11.40 -21.89
N THR A 241 -28.84 -10.37 -21.04
CA THR A 241 -30.13 -10.01 -20.43
C THR A 241 -30.65 -8.62 -20.79
N THR A 242 -29.82 -7.70 -21.29
CA THR A 242 -30.27 -6.32 -21.52
C THR A 242 -29.65 -5.71 -22.78
N THR A 243 -30.50 -5.35 -23.74
CA THR A 243 -30.14 -4.62 -24.95
C THR A 243 -29.61 -3.23 -24.54
N THR A 244 -28.43 -2.87 -25.07
CA THR A 244 -27.71 -1.56 -24.94
C THR A 244 -26.55 -1.55 -23.94
N THR A 245 -25.38 -2.11 -24.28
CA THR A 245 -24.10 -1.70 -23.67
C THR A 245 -22.90 -2.00 -24.59
N THR A 246 -21.90 -1.13 -24.54
CA THR A 246 -20.58 -1.18 -25.19
C THR A 246 -19.99 -2.59 -25.18
N LYS A 247 -19.75 -3.18 -26.37
CA LYS A 247 -19.16 -4.52 -26.52
C LYS A 247 -17.71 -4.51 -26.01
N ILE A 248 -17.49 -4.91 -24.76
CA ILE A 248 -16.17 -5.29 -24.27
C ILE A 248 -15.85 -6.63 -24.92
N THR A 249 -14.88 -6.63 -25.85
CA THR A 249 -14.53 -7.82 -26.66
C THR A 249 -13.24 -8.47 -26.18
N SER A 250 -12.43 -7.72 -25.41
CA SER A 250 -11.16 -8.18 -24.89
C SER A 250 -10.99 -7.85 -23.42
N ILE A 251 -10.27 -8.73 -22.73
CA ILE A 251 -9.77 -8.48 -21.38
C ILE A 251 -8.92 -7.19 -21.29
N ARG A 252 -8.31 -6.78 -22.42
CA ARG A 252 -7.50 -5.57 -22.54
C ARG A 252 -8.33 -4.28 -22.49
N ASP A 253 -9.63 -4.37 -22.75
CA ASP A 253 -10.54 -3.21 -22.74
C ASP A 253 -10.89 -2.79 -21.30
N ILE A 254 -10.54 -3.62 -20.29
CA ILE A 254 -10.77 -3.34 -18.88
C ILE A 254 -9.70 -2.36 -18.39
N THR A 255 -10.11 -1.10 -18.24
CA THR A 255 -9.28 0.00 -17.73
C THR A 255 -9.60 0.37 -16.28
N TYR A 256 -10.67 -0.19 -15.73
CA TYR A 256 -11.19 0.11 -14.40
C TYR A 256 -11.70 -1.16 -13.71
N ILE A 257 -11.34 -1.34 -12.44
CA ILE A 257 -11.81 -2.43 -11.60
C ILE A 257 -12.87 -1.89 -10.64
N PRO A 258 -14.17 -2.20 -10.84
CA PRO A 258 -15.23 -1.79 -9.94
C PRO A 258 -15.23 -2.62 -8.64
N ALA A 259 -15.80 -2.06 -7.57
CA ALA A 259 -15.81 -2.65 -6.22
C ALA A 259 -16.20 -4.14 -6.14
N PRO A 260 -17.19 -4.67 -6.90
CA PRO A 260 -17.54 -6.08 -6.79
C PRO A 260 -16.51 -7.04 -7.43
N SER A 261 -15.61 -6.53 -8.29
CA SER A 261 -14.52 -7.31 -8.89
C SER A 261 -13.21 -7.22 -8.10
N ARG A 262 -13.17 -6.43 -7.02
CA ARG A 262 -11.95 -6.23 -6.23
C ARG A 262 -11.72 -7.34 -5.23
N ILE A 263 -10.45 -7.65 -5.01
CA ILE A 263 -9.97 -8.54 -3.97
C ILE A 263 -9.93 -7.77 -2.65
N MET A 264 -10.57 -8.32 -1.62
CA MET A 264 -10.62 -7.71 -0.29
C MET A 264 -9.33 -7.95 0.50
N CYS A 265 -8.95 -9.23 0.59
CA CYS A 265 -7.75 -9.68 1.28
C CYS A 265 -6.92 -10.53 0.34
N VAL A 266 -5.61 -10.33 0.39
CA VAL A 266 -4.65 -11.10 -0.40
C VAL A 266 -3.43 -11.43 0.47
N ASN A 267 -2.95 -12.65 0.34
CA ASN A 267 -1.71 -13.13 0.95
C ASN A 267 -0.97 -13.95 -0.10
N MET A 268 0.35 -13.84 -0.13
CA MET A 268 1.18 -14.63 -1.02
C MET A 268 2.22 -15.38 -0.23
N SER A 269 2.30 -16.69 -0.47
CA SER A 269 3.29 -17.58 0.13
C SER A 269 4.04 -18.34 -0.97
N MET A 270 5.25 -18.76 -0.66
CA MET A 270 6.05 -19.64 -1.51
C MET A 270 5.78 -21.09 -1.13
N ASP A 271 5.71 -21.98 -2.11
CA ASP A 271 5.73 -23.42 -1.85
C ASP A 271 7.12 -23.86 -1.32
N ASN A 272 7.20 -25.06 -0.77
CA ASN A 272 8.40 -25.59 -0.10
C ASN A 272 9.63 -25.63 -1.02
N ASP A 273 9.43 -25.77 -2.33
CA ASP A 273 10.50 -25.78 -3.34
C ASP A 273 10.95 -24.39 -3.77
N GLN A 274 10.28 -23.33 -3.30
CA GLN A 274 10.44 -21.94 -3.71
C GLN A 274 10.32 -21.68 -5.22
N LYS A 275 9.67 -22.58 -5.95
CA LYS A 275 9.43 -22.42 -7.40
C LYS A 275 8.02 -21.96 -7.71
N THR A 276 7.08 -22.21 -6.80
CA THR A 276 5.68 -21.86 -6.97
C THR A 276 5.27 -20.75 -6.00
N ALA A 277 4.76 -19.65 -6.52
CA ALA A 277 4.07 -18.64 -5.74
C ALA A 277 2.59 -19.01 -5.62
N ILE A 278 2.06 -18.94 -4.40
CA ILE A 278 0.67 -19.27 -4.06
C ILE A 278 0.01 -17.97 -3.59
N LEU A 279 -0.87 -17.42 -4.42
CA LEU A 279 -1.72 -16.27 -4.09
C LEU A 279 -3.03 -16.76 -3.48
N LYS A 280 -3.24 -16.50 -2.20
CA LYS A 280 -4.50 -16.74 -1.50
C LYS A 280 -5.28 -15.44 -1.36
N TYR A 281 -6.56 -15.47 -1.70
CA TYR A 281 -7.35 -14.25 -1.70
C TYR A 281 -8.83 -14.48 -1.36
N THR A 282 -9.50 -13.43 -0.92
CA THR A 282 -10.95 -13.37 -0.73
C THR A 282 -11.56 -12.27 -1.56
N THR A 283 -12.75 -12.53 -2.11
CA THR A 283 -13.57 -11.53 -2.80
C THR A 283 -14.76 -11.17 -1.92
N LYS A 284 -15.49 -10.10 -2.26
CA LYS A 284 -16.75 -9.75 -1.56
C LYS A 284 -17.82 -10.84 -1.69
N GLU A 285 -17.80 -11.61 -2.77
CA GLU A 285 -18.74 -12.72 -2.99
C GLU A 285 -18.45 -13.92 -2.08
N CYS A 286 -17.22 -14.03 -1.54
CA CYS A 286 -16.89 -15.02 -0.53
C CYS A 286 -17.46 -14.59 0.83
N GLY A 287 -18.71 -15.01 1.13
CA GLY A 287 -19.31 -14.81 2.44
C GLY A 287 -18.52 -15.46 3.61
N PRO A 288 -18.87 -15.14 4.87
CA PRO A 288 -18.21 -15.73 6.04
C PRO A 288 -18.24 -17.27 5.99
N GLY A 289 -17.06 -17.91 6.10
CA GLY A 289 -16.93 -19.37 6.06
C GLY A 289 -16.72 -19.99 4.67
N MET A 290 -16.74 -19.20 3.59
CA MET A 290 -16.34 -19.67 2.26
C MET A 290 -14.83 -19.92 2.18
N PRO A 291 -14.37 -20.93 1.42
CA PRO A 291 -12.95 -21.21 1.28
C PRO A 291 -12.22 -20.04 0.60
N GLN A 292 -11.03 -19.70 1.09
CA GLN A 292 -10.13 -18.79 0.38
C GLN A 292 -9.84 -19.34 -1.02
N LEU A 293 -9.86 -18.45 -2.01
CA LEU A 293 -9.47 -18.79 -3.37
C LEU A 293 -7.94 -18.84 -3.46
N GLU A 294 -7.43 -19.70 -4.33
CA GLU A 294 -6.00 -19.91 -4.49
C GLU A 294 -5.61 -19.87 -5.97
N ARG A 295 -4.54 -19.13 -6.29
CA ARG A 295 -3.89 -19.12 -7.60
C ARG A 295 -2.42 -19.49 -7.43
N ARG A 296 -1.99 -20.53 -8.14
CA ARG A 296 -0.60 -21.00 -8.14
C ARG A 296 0.08 -20.61 -9.44
N VAL A 297 1.29 -20.08 -9.36
CA VAL A 297 2.07 -19.67 -10.54
C VAL A 297 3.53 -20.03 -10.34
N LEU A 298 4.15 -20.62 -11.38
CA LEU A 298 5.58 -20.88 -11.40
C LEU A 298 6.35 -19.57 -11.56
N ILE A 299 7.38 -19.37 -10.75
CA ILE A 299 8.13 -18.11 -10.70
C ILE A 299 8.94 -17.89 -11.98
N ASP A 300 9.50 -18.96 -12.55
CA ASP A 300 10.24 -18.90 -13.83
C ASP A 300 9.36 -18.48 -15.02
N GLU A 301 8.04 -18.69 -14.93
CA GLU A 301 7.05 -18.24 -15.92
C GLU A 301 6.52 -16.83 -15.63
N ALA A 302 6.70 -16.33 -14.41
CA ALA A 302 6.14 -15.07 -13.93
C ALA A 302 7.15 -13.90 -13.88
N ILE A 303 8.45 -14.17 -14.06
CA ILE A 303 9.51 -13.17 -14.18
C ILE A 303 9.69 -12.79 -15.66
N TRP A 304 8.74 -12.05 -16.24
CA TRP A 304 8.91 -11.31 -17.50
C TRP A 304 8.05 -10.03 -17.46
#